data_AF-A0A936ZBN4-F1
#
_entry.id   AF-A0A936ZBN4-F1
#
_cell.length_a   1.000
_cell.length_b   1.000
_cell.length_c   1.000
_cell.angle_alpha   90.00
_cell.angle_beta   90.00
_cell.angle_gamma   90.00
#
_symmetry.space_group_name_H-M   'P 1'
#
loop_
_entity.id
_entity.type
_entity.pdbx_description
1 polymer ?
#
loop_
_entity_poly.entity_id
_entity_poly.type
_entity_poly.pdbx_seq_one_letter_code
_entity_poly.pdbx_strand_id
1 'polypeptide(L)'
;MAENKPRPAHSAQQASLPRMYSPELQPLLQSLLATLADIDFEYERERDTISTRTTDMNLKIRVLEKLREHHRERREPYIQQLAILQERVRQTCQ
;
A
#
# COMPACT_ATOMS: atom_id res chain seq x y z
N MET A 1 26.10 25.49 -46.82
CA MET A 1 26.51 25.71 -45.41
C MET A 1 25.26 25.62 -44.54
N ALA A 2 24.97 24.45 -43.97
CA ALA A 2 24.05 24.29 -42.84
C ALA A 2 24.43 22.99 -42.12
N GLU A 3 25.16 23.17 -41.03
CA GLU A 3 25.81 22.15 -40.21
C GLU A 3 24.76 21.34 -39.44
N ASN A 4 24.70 20.02 -39.67
CA ASN A 4 23.83 19.12 -38.91
C ASN A 4 24.52 18.80 -37.58
N LYS A 5 24.13 19.53 -36.53
CA LYS A 5 24.62 19.35 -35.16
C LYS A 5 23.86 18.17 -34.51
N PRO A 6 24.54 17.11 -34.05
CA PRO A 6 23.86 15.95 -33.48
C PRO A 6 23.19 16.33 -32.15
N ARG A 7 21.93 15.91 -31.99
CA ARG A 7 21.18 16.07 -30.73
C ARG A 7 21.96 15.40 -29.60
N PRO A 8 22.19 16.08 -28.46
CA PRO A 8 22.74 15.41 -27.30
C PRO A 8 21.71 14.39 -26.83
N ALA A 9 22.17 13.15 -26.68
CA ALA A 9 21.43 12.08 -26.03
C ALA A 9 20.80 12.64 -24.75
N HIS A 10 19.48 12.53 -24.63
CA HIS A 10 18.81 12.68 -23.35
C HIS A 10 19.19 11.50 -22.44
N SER A 11 20.47 11.46 -22.05
CA SER A 11 20.91 10.95 -20.76
C SER A 11 20.55 12.00 -19.69
N ALA A 12 19.32 12.49 -19.74
CA ALA A 12 18.76 13.34 -18.71
C ALA A 12 18.35 12.40 -17.59
N GLN A 13 19.35 12.09 -16.77
CA GLN A 13 19.23 12.08 -15.32
C GLN A 13 17.83 11.63 -14.88
N GLN A 14 17.68 10.32 -14.69
CA GLN A 14 16.73 9.82 -13.71
C GLN A 14 16.97 10.65 -12.47
N ALA A 15 16.06 11.59 -12.22
CA ALA A 15 16.10 12.45 -11.06
C ALA A 15 16.16 11.50 -9.88
N SER A 16 17.35 11.37 -9.31
CA SER A 16 17.54 10.77 -8.02
C SER A 16 16.86 11.72 -7.05
N LEU A 17 15.53 11.58 -6.94
CA LEU A 17 14.82 11.90 -5.72
C LEU A 17 15.71 11.36 -4.60
N PRO A 18 15.97 12.13 -3.53
CA PRO A 18 16.74 11.64 -2.40
C PRO A 18 16.18 10.28 -2.07
N ARG A 19 16.99 9.23 -2.29
CA ARG A 19 16.51 7.86 -2.23
C ARG A 19 16.24 7.59 -0.75
N MET A 20 15.04 7.97 -0.30
CA MET A 20 14.60 7.91 1.10
C MET A 20 14.64 6.47 1.62
N TYR A 21 14.67 5.48 0.73
CA TYR A 21 14.71 4.07 1.05
C TYR A 21 15.79 3.36 0.25
N SER A 22 16.59 2.53 0.91
CA SER A 22 17.55 1.62 0.28
C SER A 22 16.88 0.84 -0.88
N PRO A 23 17.58 0.53 -2.00
CA PRO A 23 17.02 -0.14 -3.16
C PRO A 23 16.22 -1.42 -2.85
N GLU A 24 16.60 -2.14 -1.79
CA GLU A 24 15.95 -3.37 -1.33
C GLU A 24 14.70 -3.12 -0.46
N LEU A 25 14.60 -1.94 0.16
CA LEU A 25 13.50 -1.59 1.07
C LEU A 25 12.27 -1.07 0.33
N GLN A 26 12.47 -0.43 -0.82
CA GLN A 26 11.38 0.14 -1.61
C GLN A 26 10.41 -0.93 -2.16
N PRO A 27 10.86 -2.06 -2.76
CA PRO A 27 9.95 -3.10 -3.23
C PRO A 27 9.17 -3.76 -2.09
N LEU A 28 9.82 -3.99 -0.94
CA LEU A 28 9.18 -4.57 0.24
C LEU A 28 8.07 -3.65 0.79
N LEU A 29 8.36 -2.35 0.92
CA LEU A 29 7.38 -1.36 1.37
C LEU A 29 6.18 -1.32 0.42
N GLN A 30 6.43 -1.29 -0.89
CA GLN A 30 5.38 -1.28 -1.91
C GLN A 30 4.51 -2.55 -1.83
N SER A 31 5.13 -3.72 -1.65
CA SER A 31 4.40 -4.98 -1.51
C SER A 31 3.51 -5.01 -0.27
N LEU A 32 4.01 -4.52 0.88
CA LEU A 32 3.23 -4.44 2.12
C LEU A 32 2.04 -3.48 1.97
N LEU A 33 2.26 -2.31 1.38
CA LEU A 33 1.21 -1.32 1.16
C LEU A 33 0.17 -1.82 0.14
N ALA A 34 0.60 -2.49 -0.92
CA ALA A 34 -0.30 -3.10 -1.91
C ALA A 34 -1.19 -4.16 -1.25
N THR A 35 -0.59 -5.06 -0.44
CA THR A 35 -1.34 -6.10 0.27
C THR A 35 -2.38 -5.50 1.23
N LEU A 36 -2.01 -4.43 1.95
CA LEU A 36 -2.94 -3.70 2.81
C LEU A 36 -4.09 -3.05 2.02
N ALA A 37 -3.79 -2.45 0.88
CA ALA A 37 -4.79 -1.84 0.01
C ALA A 37 -5.77 -2.89 -0.53
N ASP A 38 -5.28 -4.07 -0.91
CA ASP A 38 -6.13 -5.19 -1.36
C ASP A 38 -7.07 -5.65 -0.24
N ILE A 39 -6.55 -5.80 0.99
CA ILE A 39 -7.36 -6.18 2.17
C ILE A 39 -8.42 -5.12 2.49
N ASP A 40 -8.04 -3.84 2.47
CA ASP A 40 -8.95 -2.73 2.74
C ASP A 40 -10.05 -2.64 1.65
N PHE A 41 -9.70 -2.84 0.38
CA PHE A 41 -10.64 -2.87 -0.74
C PHE A 41 -11.61 -4.06 -0.68
N GLU A 42 -11.12 -5.26 -0.36
CA GLU A 42 -11.96 -6.45 -0.16
C GLU A 42 -13.01 -6.22 0.93
N TYR A 43 -12.59 -5.65 2.06
CA TYR A 43 -13.48 -5.32 3.17
C TYR A 43 -14.56 -4.32 2.76
N GLU A 44 -14.20 -3.24 2.06
CA GLU A 44 -15.18 -2.24 1.60
C GLU A 44 -16.21 -2.86 0.65
N ARG A 45 -15.76 -3.66 -0.31
CA ARG A 45 -16.63 -4.36 -1.25
C ARG A 45 -17.60 -5.30 -0.54
N GLU A 46 -17.13 -6.05 0.45
CA GLU A 46 -17.95 -6.99 1.20
C GLU A 46 -18.94 -6.28 2.14
N ARG A 47 -18.50 -5.21 2.80
CA ARG A 47 -19.35 -4.33 3.62
C ARG A 47 -20.50 -3.74 2.81
N ASP A 48 -20.21 -3.26 1.60
CA ASP A 48 -21.21 -2.67 0.72
C ASP A 48 -22.19 -3.75 0.21
N THR A 49 -21.69 -4.96 -0.08
CA THR A 49 -22.52 -6.11 -0.45
C THR A 49 -23.48 -6.51 0.67
N ILE A 50 -23.00 -6.64 1.91
CA ILE A 50 -23.84 -6.92 3.09
C ILE A 50 -24.84 -5.79 3.32
N SER A 51 -24.40 -4.54 3.12
CA SER A 51 -25.25 -3.38 3.37
C SER A 51 -26.41 -3.27 2.40
N THR A 52 -26.22 -3.68 1.14
CA THR A 52 -27.22 -3.62 0.08
C THR A 52 -28.12 -4.86 0.03
N ARG A 53 -27.59 -6.05 0.34
CA ARG A 53 -28.33 -7.32 0.19
C ARG A 53 -29.07 -7.78 1.44
N THR A 54 -28.66 -7.35 2.63
CA THR A 54 -29.26 -7.82 3.89
C THR A 54 -30.34 -6.87 4.38
N THR A 55 -31.59 -7.34 4.39
CA THR A 55 -32.77 -6.56 4.84
C THR A 55 -32.99 -6.66 6.35
N ASP A 56 -32.64 -7.79 6.97
CA ASP A 56 -32.73 -7.95 8.42
C ASP A 56 -31.62 -7.15 9.12
N MET A 57 -32.03 -6.15 9.90
CA MET A 57 -31.11 -5.22 10.55
C MET A 57 -30.27 -5.86 11.65
N ASN A 58 -30.81 -6.81 12.41
CA ASN A 58 -30.08 -7.49 13.48
C ASN A 58 -29.03 -8.44 12.90
N LEU A 59 -29.40 -9.18 11.85
CA LEU A 59 -28.47 -10.03 11.12
C LEU A 59 -27.38 -9.18 10.44
N LYS A 60 -27.76 -8.07 9.81
CA LYS A 60 -26.82 -7.14 9.16
C LYS A 60 -25.77 -6.63 10.15
N ILE A 61 -26.18 -6.19 11.34
CA ILE A 61 -25.25 -5.73 12.38
C ILE A 61 -24.26 -6.83 12.75
N ARG A 62 -24.75 -8.04 13.08
CA ARG A 62 -23.88 -9.16 13.49
C ARG A 62 -22.89 -9.56 12.41
N VAL A 63 -23.31 -9.57 11.14
CA VAL A 63 -22.43 -9.94 10.02
C VAL A 63 -21.39 -8.85 9.77
N LEU A 64 -21.76 -7.57 9.86
CA LEU A 64 -20.82 -6.44 9.72
C LEU A 64 -19.79 -6.41 10.86
N GLU A 65 -20.18 -6.74 12.09
CA GLU A 65 -19.25 -6.83 13.22
C GLU A 65 -18.21 -7.92 12.99
N LYS A 66 -18.63 -9.12 12.58
CA LYS A 66 -17.73 -10.21 12.23
C LYS A 66 -16.79 -9.85 11.07
N LEU A 67 -17.33 -9.20 10.04
CA LEU A 67 -16.52 -8.74 8.91
C LEU A 67 -15.43 -7.76 9.36
N ARG A 68 -15.77 -6.82 10.25
CA ARG A 68 -14.82 -5.84 10.78
C ARG A 68 -13.75 -6.49 11.66
N GLU A 69 -14.11 -7.46 12.48
CA GLU A 69 -13.15 -8.22 13.29
C GLU A 69 -12.16 -8.98 12.40
N HIS A 70 -12.67 -9.72 11.41
CA HIS A 70 -11.85 -10.44 10.46
C HIS A 70 -10.92 -9.51 9.63
N HIS A 71 -11.43 -8.34 9.21
CA HIS A 71 -10.62 -7.33 8.53
C HIS A 71 -9.46 -6.85 9.42
N ARG A 72 -9.73 -6.55 10.69
CA ARG A 72 -8.70 -6.14 11.65
C ARG A 72 -7.64 -7.22 11.83
N GLU A 73 -8.06 -8.47 12.02
CA GLU A 73 -7.16 -9.63 12.18
C GLU A 73 -6.26 -9.83 10.96
N ARG A 74 -6.82 -9.71 9.75
CA ARG A 74 -6.04 -9.81 8.51
C ARG A 74 -5.03 -8.66 8.35
N ARG A 75 -5.38 -7.47 8.82
CA ARG A 75 -4.55 -6.26 8.66
C ARG A 75 -3.38 -6.19 9.65
N GLU A 76 -3.60 -6.68 10.87
CA GLU A 76 -2.67 -6.62 12.00
C GLU A 76 -1.21 -7.05 11.66
N PRO A 77 -0.95 -8.23 11.06
CA PRO A 77 0.42 -8.66 10.80
C PRO A 77 1.17 -7.75 9.83
N TYR A 78 0.48 -7.09 8.89
CA TYR A 78 1.10 -6.18 7.94
C TYR A 78 1.39 -4.81 8.55
N ILE A 79 0.53 -4.35 9.46
CA ILE A 79 0.76 -3.13 10.24
C ILE A 79 1.98 -3.32 11.15
N GLN A 80 2.12 -4.48 11.80
CA GLN A 80 3.30 -4.80 12.60
C GLN A 80 4.58 -4.84 11.76
N GLN A 81 4.54 -5.43 10.57
CA GLN A 81 5.67 -5.44 9.65
C GLN A 81 6.05 -4.03 9.19
N LEU A 82 5.07 -3.16 8.91
CA LEU A 82 5.32 -1.75 8.59
C LEU A 82 5.98 -1.00 9.75
N ALA A 83 5.52 -1.22 10.99
CA ALA A 83 6.12 -0.59 12.16
C ALA A 83 7.59 -0.99 12.35
N ILE A 84 7.90 -2.29 12.19
CA ILE A 84 9.28 -2.80 12.23
C ILE A 84 10.13 -2.17 11.10
N LEU A 85 9.58 -2.09 9.89
CA LEU A 85 10.26 -1.51 8.75
C LEU A 85 10.55 -0.02 8.95
N GLN A 86 9.59 0.74 9.48
CA GLN A 86 9.76 2.16 9.81
C GLN A 86 10.87 2.37 10.85
N GLU A 87 10.90 1.54 11.89
CA GLU A 87 11.94 1.62 12.91
C GLU A 87 13.33 1.34 12.34
N ARG A 88 13.47 0.34 11.45
CA ARG A 88 14.74 0.06 10.76
C ARG A 88 15.20 1.24 9.92
N VAL A 89 14.31 1.84 9.13
CA VAL A 89 14.64 3.02 8.32
C VAL A 89 15.13 4.17 9.21
N ARG A 90 14.43 4.42 10.33
CA ARG A 90 14.81 5.45 11.31
C ARG A 90 16.21 5.21 11.88
N GLN A 91 16.56 3.96 12.17
CA GLN A 91 17.89 3.59 12.71
C GLN A 91 19.00 3.69 11.65
N THR A 92 18.72 3.40 10.37
CA THR A 92 19.72 3.46 9.29
C THR A 92 20.04 4.87 8.80
N CYS A 93 19.24 5.87 9.19
CA CYS A 93 19.45 7.28 8.85
C CYS A 93 20.10 8.09 10.00
N GLN A 94 20.52 7.43 11.09
CA GLN A 94 21.32 8.01 12.18
C GLN A 94 22.80 7.72 12.00
#